data_AF-A0A252DSE1-F1
#
_entry.id   AF-A0A252DSE1-F1
#
_cell.length_a   1.000
_cell.length_b   1.000
_cell.length_c   1.000
_cell.angle_alpha   90.00
_cell.angle_beta   90.00
_cell.angle_gamma   90.00
#
_symmetry.space_group_name_H-M   'P 1'
#
loop_
_entity.id
_entity.type
_entity.pdbx_description
1 polymer ?
#
loop_
_entity_poly.entity_id
_entity_poly.type
_entity_poly.pdbx_seq_one_letter_code
_entity_poly.pdbx_strand_id
1 'polypeptide(L)'
;CLLMGSLIAIITQKIGQQIGIPKRKLILVQILAAVALLSIFWLDYFAAPAQAQFFKKAEDFFQNTLTSGSNTNSNSQAAVGLVFNVLRALYLLYIAVALIGVVNAVRKDEDWQNIARTPLLVVVAVTIADVLTGFVIGSGNK
;
A
#
# COMPACT_ATOMS: atom_id res chain seq x y z
N CYS A 1 -8.84 -18.82 3.52
CA CYS A 1 -9.75 -17.78 4.06
C CYS A 1 -11.19 -18.26 4.23
N LEU A 2 -11.85 -18.84 3.19
CA LEU A 2 -13.23 -19.35 3.30
C LEU A 2 -13.42 -20.41 4.40
N LEU A 3 -12.46 -21.32 4.56
CA LEU A 3 -12.49 -22.35 5.62
C LEU A 3 -12.43 -21.75 7.04
N MET A 4 -11.65 -20.68 7.25
CA MET A 4 -11.57 -20.04 8.57
C MET A 4 -12.84 -19.27 8.92
N GLY A 5 -13.45 -18.57 7.94
CA GLY A 5 -14.74 -17.90 8.16
C GLY A 5 -15.87 -18.88 8.48
N SER A 6 -15.89 -20.05 7.81
CA SER A 6 -16.86 -21.12 8.07
C SER A 6 -16.71 -21.69 9.49
N LEU A 7 -15.47 -21.92 9.93
CA LEU A 7 -15.20 -22.50 11.25
C LEU A 7 -15.64 -21.56 12.39
N ILE A 8 -15.41 -20.26 12.23
CA ILE A 8 -15.82 -19.22 13.20
C ILE A 8 -17.34 -19.13 13.25
N ALA A 9 -18.04 -19.16 12.11
CA ALA A 9 -19.50 -19.14 12.08
C ALA A 9 -20.12 -20.33 12.81
N ILE A 10 -19.52 -21.52 12.68
CA ILE A 10 -19.96 -22.76 13.36
C ILE A 10 -19.72 -22.66 14.88
N ILE A 11 -18.57 -22.13 15.31
CA ILE A 11 -18.26 -21.94 16.74
C ILE A 11 -19.21 -20.94 17.38
N THR A 12 -19.47 -19.79 16.73
CA THR A 12 -20.42 -18.78 17.20
C THR A 12 -21.85 -19.33 17.27
N GLN A 13 -22.22 -20.24 16.36
CA GLN A 13 -23.52 -20.91 16.39
C GLN A 13 -23.65 -21.90 17.55
N LYS A 14 -22.62 -22.72 17.79
CA LYS A 14 -22.58 -23.69 18.90
C LYS A 14 -22.61 -22.99 20.25
N ILE A 15 -21.89 -21.87 20.42
CA ILE A 15 -21.85 -21.12 21.67
C ILE A 15 -23.16 -20.35 21.92
N GLY A 16 -23.78 -19.77 20.88
CA GLY A 16 -25.05 -19.06 20.99
C GLY A 16 -26.24 -19.98 21.30
N GLN A 17 -26.19 -21.25 20.86
CA GLN A 17 -27.18 -22.26 21.22
C GLN A 17 -27.05 -22.73 22.68
N GLN A 18 -25.83 -22.82 23.22
CA GLN A 18 -25.66 -23.17 24.64
C GLN A 18 -26.10 -22.06 25.60
N ILE A 19 -26.12 -20.80 25.16
CA ILE A 19 -26.47 -19.63 25.99
C ILE A 19 -27.96 -19.26 25.85
N GLY A 20 -28.77 -20.06 25.12
CA GLY A 20 -30.22 -19.85 25.01
C GLY A 20 -30.61 -18.54 24.29
N ILE A 21 -29.73 -18.01 23.45
CA ILE A 21 -29.93 -16.71 22.79
C ILE A 21 -30.97 -16.87 21.66
N PRO A 22 -31.97 -15.98 21.55
CA PRO A 22 -33.00 -16.06 20.51
C PRO A 22 -32.36 -16.03 19.10
N LYS A 23 -32.80 -16.95 18.23
CA LYS A 23 -32.24 -17.19 16.88
C LYS A 23 -32.03 -15.91 16.04
N ARG A 24 -32.87 -14.89 16.24
CA ARG A 24 -32.79 -13.59 15.56
C ARG A 24 -31.56 -12.76 15.95
N LYS A 25 -31.15 -12.80 17.24
CA LYS A 25 -29.92 -12.12 17.71
C LYS A 25 -28.66 -12.87 17.28
N LEU A 26 -28.75 -14.20 17.15
CA LEU A 26 -27.63 -15.05 16.74
C LEU A 26 -27.19 -14.75 15.28
N ILE A 27 -28.16 -14.57 14.36
CA ILE A 27 -27.89 -14.18 12.97
C ILE A 27 -27.20 -12.80 12.91
N LEU A 28 -27.65 -11.84 13.72
CA LEU A 28 -27.03 -10.50 13.77
C LEU A 28 -25.57 -10.56 14.25
N VAL A 29 -25.26 -11.38 15.25
CA VAL A 29 -23.89 -11.57 15.74
C VAL A 29 -23.01 -12.23 14.68
N GLN A 30 -23.53 -13.21 13.93
CA GLN A 30 -22.79 -13.86 12.84
C GLN A 30 -22.48 -12.89 11.68
N ILE A 31 -23.44 -12.04 11.29
CA ILE A 31 -23.23 -11.01 10.26
C ILE A 31 -22.18 -10.00 10.74
N LEU A 32 -22.29 -9.53 11.98
CA LEU A 32 -21.32 -8.59 12.54
C LEU A 32 -19.91 -9.18 12.60
N ALA A 33 -19.78 -10.45 13.01
CA ALA A 33 -18.50 -11.16 13.01
C ALA A 33 -17.92 -11.34 11.60
N ALA A 34 -18.76 -11.69 10.62
CA ALA A 34 -18.33 -11.83 9.23
C ALA A 34 -17.86 -10.50 8.63
N VAL A 35 -18.59 -9.41 8.89
CA VAL A 35 -18.21 -8.06 8.45
C VAL A 35 -16.91 -7.61 9.12
N ALA A 36 -16.74 -7.84 10.42
CA ALA A 36 -15.51 -7.51 11.13
C ALA A 36 -14.30 -8.29 10.57
N LEU A 37 -14.45 -9.60 10.32
CA LEU A 37 -13.39 -10.42 9.73
C LEU A 37 -13.03 -10.00 8.31
N LEU A 38 -14.03 -9.70 7.47
CA LEU A 38 -13.81 -9.17 6.13
C LEU A 38 -13.13 -7.81 6.16
N SER A 39 -13.53 -6.93 7.09
CA SER A 39 -12.91 -5.62 7.28
C SER A 39 -11.46 -5.74 7.73
N ILE A 40 -11.15 -6.64 8.68
CA ILE A 40 -9.78 -6.89 9.15
C ILE A 40 -8.93 -7.50 8.03
N PHE A 41 -9.48 -8.45 7.27
CA PHE A 41 -8.77 -9.05 6.13
C PHE A 41 -8.43 -8.03 5.06
N TRP A 42 -9.38 -7.16 4.71
CA TRP A 42 -9.11 -6.04 3.80
C TRP A 42 -8.11 -5.07 4.42
N LEU A 43 -8.24 -4.74 5.70
CA LEU A 43 -7.28 -3.86 6.37
C LEU A 43 -5.88 -4.45 6.37
N ASP A 44 -5.68 -5.75 6.62
CA ASP A 44 -4.38 -6.42 6.55
C ASP A 44 -3.85 -6.50 5.11
N TYR A 45 -4.72 -6.70 4.13
CA TYR A 45 -4.35 -6.72 2.71
C TYR A 45 -3.92 -5.33 2.20
N PHE A 46 -4.60 -4.27 2.65
CA PHE A 46 -4.26 -2.88 2.36
C PHE A 46 -3.21 -2.29 3.32
N ALA A 47 -2.96 -2.95 4.46
CA ALA A 47 -1.87 -2.65 5.39
C ALA A 47 -0.59 -3.40 5.04
N ALA A 48 -0.60 -4.26 4.00
CA ALA A 48 0.60 -4.49 3.21
C ALA A 48 1.14 -3.10 2.87
N PRO A 49 2.32 -2.76 3.37
CA PRO A 49 2.60 -1.41 3.78
C PRO A 49 2.47 -0.47 2.58
N ALA A 50 1.86 0.70 2.78
CA ALA A 50 2.03 1.87 1.92
C ALA A 50 3.51 2.35 1.81
N GLN A 51 4.45 1.50 2.23
CA GLN A 51 5.88 1.69 2.23
C GLN A 51 6.41 1.17 0.89
N ALA A 52 6.85 2.13 0.07
CA ALA A 52 7.67 1.91 -1.12
C ALA A 52 7.00 1.20 -2.31
N GLN A 53 5.79 1.60 -2.70
CA GLN A 53 5.28 1.29 -4.05
C GLN A 53 5.82 2.25 -5.13
N PHE A 54 6.65 3.23 -4.74
CA PHE A 54 7.36 4.12 -5.67
C PHE A 54 8.85 3.84 -5.62
N PHE A 55 9.42 3.69 -6.81
CA PHE A 55 10.83 3.46 -7.08
C PHE A 55 11.40 2.15 -6.52
N LYS A 56 10.57 1.22 -6.04
CA LYS A 56 11.07 -0.07 -5.52
C LYS A 56 11.47 -1.01 -6.65
N LYS A 57 10.69 -1.05 -7.73
CA LYS A 57 11.05 -1.78 -8.94
C LYS A 57 12.32 -1.22 -9.57
N ALA A 58 12.43 0.10 -9.62
CA ALA A 58 13.65 0.77 -10.07
C ALA A 58 14.86 0.45 -9.16
N GLU A 59 14.70 0.53 -7.83
CA GLU A 59 15.76 0.16 -6.88
C GLU A 59 16.23 -1.28 -7.11
N ASP A 60 15.30 -2.23 -7.24
CA ASP A 60 15.61 -3.64 -7.43
C ASP A 60 16.34 -3.87 -8.78
N PHE A 61 15.99 -3.13 -9.84
CA PHE A 61 16.74 -3.14 -11.10
C PHE A 61 18.16 -2.64 -10.93
N PHE A 62 18.36 -1.46 -10.33
CA PHE A 62 19.71 -0.92 -10.16
C PHE A 62 20.55 -1.79 -9.25
N GLN A 63 19.98 -2.37 -8.19
CA GLN A 63 20.65 -3.36 -7.37
C GLN A 63 21.08 -4.56 -8.21
N ASN A 64 20.18 -5.15 -9.00
CA ASN A 64 20.48 -6.32 -9.82
C ASN A 64 21.51 -6.02 -10.92
N THR A 65 21.39 -4.90 -11.63
CA THR A 65 22.31 -4.50 -12.71
C THR A 65 23.71 -4.19 -12.20
N LEU A 66 23.84 -3.48 -11.08
CA LEU A 66 25.14 -3.12 -10.51
C LEU A 66 25.83 -4.30 -9.81
N THR A 67 25.07 -5.28 -9.31
CA THR A 67 25.60 -6.51 -8.70
C THR A 67 25.91 -7.61 -9.72
N SER A 68 25.24 -7.62 -10.88
CA SER A 68 25.47 -8.63 -11.92
C SER A 68 26.81 -8.50 -12.65
N GLY A 69 27.48 -7.34 -12.57
CA GLY A 69 28.71 -7.04 -13.32
C GLY A 69 29.99 -6.91 -12.47
N SER A 70 29.91 -6.91 -11.14
CA SER A 70 31.07 -6.72 -10.27
C SER A 70 31.12 -7.80 -9.18
N ASN A 71 32.31 -8.34 -8.91
CA ASN A 71 32.55 -9.19 -7.75
C ASN A 71 32.17 -8.39 -6.49
N THR A 72 31.00 -8.73 -5.97
CA THR A 72 30.34 -8.38 -4.71
C THR A 72 31.10 -7.42 -3.79
N ASN A 73 30.80 -6.12 -3.89
CA ASN A 73 30.97 -5.19 -2.78
C ASN A 73 29.58 -4.85 -2.21
N SER A 74 29.32 -5.30 -0.98
CA SER A 74 28.12 -4.96 -0.19
C SER A 74 27.85 -3.46 -0.10
N ASN A 75 28.89 -2.64 -0.27
CA ASN A 75 28.80 -1.18 -0.29
C ASN A 75 27.97 -0.64 -1.46
N SER A 76 27.98 -1.28 -2.64
CA SER A 76 27.23 -0.81 -3.81
C SER A 76 25.72 -1.00 -3.62
N GLN A 77 25.30 -2.12 -3.04
CA GLN A 77 23.89 -2.36 -2.70
C GLN A 77 23.40 -1.39 -1.62
N ALA A 78 24.21 -1.15 -0.59
CA ALA A 78 23.90 -0.16 0.44
C ALA A 78 23.79 1.26 -0.14
N ALA A 79 24.68 1.63 -1.06
CA ALA A 79 24.64 2.94 -1.73
C ALA A 79 23.38 3.12 -2.59
N VAL A 80 22.99 2.11 -3.37
CA VAL A 80 21.76 2.15 -4.18
C VAL A 80 20.54 2.29 -3.26
N GLY A 81 20.43 1.47 -2.21
CA GLY A 81 19.32 1.57 -1.25
C GLY A 81 19.26 2.94 -0.56
N LEU A 82 20.41 3.53 -0.22
CA LEU A 82 20.48 4.88 0.35
C LEU A 82 19.95 5.94 -0.63
N VAL A 83 20.39 5.92 -1.88
CA VAL A 83 19.96 6.88 -2.92
C VAL A 83 18.45 6.80 -3.12
N PHE A 84 17.90 5.59 -3.23
CA PHE A 84 16.46 5.40 -3.40
C PHE A 84 15.65 5.81 -2.17
N ASN A 85 16.17 5.61 -0.96
CA ASN A 85 15.55 6.11 0.26
C ASN A 85 15.56 7.64 0.36
N VAL A 86 16.66 8.29 -0.05
CA VAL A 86 16.71 9.76 -0.13
C VAL A 86 15.73 10.27 -1.19
N LEU A 87 15.65 9.62 -2.35
CA LEU A 87 14.70 10.00 -3.41
C LEU A 87 13.24 9.89 -2.94
N ARG A 88 12.88 8.81 -2.22
CA ARG A 88 11.56 8.66 -1.60
C ARG A 88 11.28 9.73 -0.55
N ALA A 89 12.27 10.04 0.29
CA ALA A 89 12.14 11.08 1.31
C ALA A 89 11.92 12.47 0.66
N LEU A 90 12.66 12.80 -0.40
CA LEU A 90 12.48 14.04 -1.16
C LEU A 90 11.13 14.07 -1.87
N TYR A 91 10.67 12.96 -2.41
CA TYR A 91 9.35 12.86 -3.04
C TYR A 91 8.22 13.09 -2.03
N LEU A 92 8.29 12.48 -0.85
CA LEU A 92 7.34 12.72 0.23
C LEU A 92 7.38 14.17 0.72
N LEU A 93 8.58 14.76 0.85
CA LEU A 93 8.75 16.16 1.21
C LEU A 93 8.11 17.08 0.16
N TYR A 94 8.31 16.80 -1.13
CA TYR A 94 7.70 17.54 -2.23
C TYR A 94 6.16 17.49 -2.15
N ILE A 95 5.57 16.31 -1.97
CA ILE A 95 4.12 16.16 -1.81
C ILE A 95 3.64 16.94 -0.58
N ALA A 96 4.34 16.84 0.55
CA ALA A 96 3.98 17.55 1.77
C ALA A 96 3.94 19.07 1.56
N VAL A 97 4.98 19.64 0.92
CA VAL A 97 5.04 21.07 0.62
C VAL A 97 3.96 21.48 -0.39
N ALA A 98 3.73 20.69 -1.44
CA ALA A 98 2.72 20.98 -2.45
C ALA A 98 1.29 20.95 -1.85
N LEU A 99 1.01 20.02 -0.93
CA LEU A 99 -0.27 19.94 -0.23
C LEU A 99 -0.54 21.16 0.64
N ILE A 100 0.48 21.79 1.23
CA ILE A 100 0.30 23.05 1.98
C ILE A 100 -0.29 24.13 1.05
N GLY A 101 0.23 24.24 -0.18
CA GLY A 101 -0.30 25.17 -1.18
C GLY A 101 -1.75 24.88 -1.56
N VAL A 102 -2.09 23.61 -1.77
CA VAL A 102 -3.46 23.19 -2.08
C VAL A 102 -4.40 23.47 -0.92
N VAL A 103 -4.04 23.12 0.32
CA VAL A 103 -4.87 23.35 1.50
C VAL A 103 -5.08 24.84 1.76
N ASN A 104 -4.05 25.66 1.55
CA ASN A 104 -4.16 27.11 1.71
C ASN A 104 -5.13 27.71 0.67
N ALA A 105 -5.06 27.25 -0.59
CA ALA A 105 -5.98 27.68 -1.63
C ALA A 105 -7.43 27.27 -1.34
N VAL A 106 -7.65 26.05 -0.84
CA VAL A 106 -8.98 25.58 -0.41
C VAL A 106 -9.55 26.47 0.70
N ARG A 107 -8.72 26.88 1.66
CA ARG A 107 -9.16 27.75 2.78
C ARG A 107 -9.51 29.17 2.35
N LYS A 108 -8.98 29.62 1.22
CA LYS A 108 -9.17 30.97 0.70
C LYS A 108 -10.21 31.04 -0.42
N ASP A 109 -10.90 29.93 -0.71
CA ASP A 109 -11.79 29.78 -1.86
C ASP A 109 -11.11 30.14 -3.20
N GLU A 110 -9.78 30.00 -3.26
CA GLU A 110 -9.00 30.14 -4.48
C GLU A 110 -9.11 28.87 -5.34
N ASP A 111 -8.71 28.94 -6.61
CA ASP A 111 -8.73 27.81 -7.56
C ASP A 111 -7.74 26.70 -7.19
N TRP A 112 -8.01 25.99 -6.09
CA TRP A 112 -7.21 24.91 -5.53
C TRP A 112 -7.01 23.77 -6.52
N GLN A 113 -7.98 23.56 -7.41
CA GLN A 113 -7.87 22.56 -8.46
C GLN A 113 -6.70 22.85 -9.39
N ASN A 114 -6.51 24.12 -9.77
CA ASN A 114 -5.43 24.51 -10.66
C ASN A 114 -4.06 24.33 -9.98
N ILE A 115 -3.99 24.64 -8.69
CA ILE A 115 -2.79 24.47 -7.86
C ILE A 115 -2.47 22.98 -7.62
N ALA A 116 -3.49 22.14 -7.48
CA ALA A 116 -3.35 20.70 -7.27
C ALA A 116 -2.94 19.93 -8.54
N ARG A 117 -3.16 20.47 -9.75
CA ARG A 117 -2.80 19.81 -11.01
C ARG A 117 -1.31 19.50 -11.10
N THR A 118 -0.46 20.46 -10.74
CA THR A 118 1.00 20.30 -10.82
C THR A 118 1.52 19.13 -9.96
N PRO A 119 1.21 19.03 -8.66
CA PRO A 119 1.65 17.89 -7.85
C PRO A 119 0.98 16.58 -8.27
N LEU A 120 -0.30 16.58 -8.68
CA LEU A 120 -0.98 15.37 -9.16
C LEU A 120 -0.33 14.80 -10.42
N LEU A 121 0.05 15.64 -11.38
CA LEU A 121 0.75 15.20 -12.59
C LEU A 121 2.09 14.55 -12.26
N VAL A 122 2.84 15.08 -11.28
CA VAL A 122 4.10 14.49 -10.84
C VAL A 122 3.89 13.10 -10.23
N VAL A 123 2.87 12.94 -9.38
CA VAL A 123 2.51 11.64 -8.79
C VAL A 123 2.21 10.62 -9.89
N VAL A 124 1.38 10.99 -10.87
CA VAL A 124 1.01 10.10 -11.99
C VAL A 124 2.21 9.77 -12.88
N ALA A 125 3.09 10.74 -13.17
CA ALA A 125 4.30 10.48 -13.95
C ALA A 125 5.23 9.48 -13.24
N VAL A 126 5.41 9.65 -11.93
CA VAL A 126 6.25 8.76 -11.11
C VAL A 126 5.63 7.36 -10.99
N THR A 127 4.31 7.24 -10.84
CA THR A 127 3.62 5.94 -10.81
C THR A 127 3.80 5.18 -12.13
N ILE A 128 3.61 5.87 -13.26
CA ILE A 128 3.78 5.30 -14.60
C ILE A 128 5.23 4.89 -14.80
N ALA A 129 6.21 5.72 -14.42
CA ALA A 129 7.62 5.38 -14.52
C ALA A 129 7.98 4.12 -13.73
N ASP A 130 7.43 3.94 -12.51
CA ASP A 130 7.72 2.75 -11.71
C ASP A 130 7.05 1.48 -12.29
N VAL A 131 5.83 1.60 -12.83
CA VAL A 131 5.16 0.49 -13.53
C VAL A 131 5.87 0.14 -14.84
N LEU A 132 6.27 1.13 -15.64
CA LEU A 132 7.05 0.93 -16.86
C LEU A 132 8.39 0.28 -16.54
N THR A 133 9.04 0.68 -15.45
CA THR A 133 10.26 0.04 -14.97
C THR A 133 9.97 -1.43 -14.64
N GLY A 134 8.87 -1.74 -13.95
CA GLY A 134 8.40 -3.12 -13.73
C GLY A 134 8.20 -3.92 -15.03
N PHE A 135 7.69 -3.29 -16.10
CA PHE A 135 7.52 -3.95 -17.40
C PHE A 135 8.84 -4.12 -18.17
N VAL A 136 9.74 -3.14 -18.12
CA VAL A 136 11.06 -3.18 -18.78
C VAL A 136 11.98 -4.20 -18.12
N ILE A 137 11.93 -4.33 -16.80
CA ILE A 137 12.68 -5.35 -16.06
C ILE A 137 12.15 -6.75 -16.39
N GLY A 138 10.85 -6.85 -16.61
CA GLY A 138 10.16 -8.10 -16.95
C GLY A 138 10.15 -9.09 -15.78
N SER A 139 9.14 -9.95 -15.74
CA SER A 139 9.18 -11.18 -14.97
C SER A 139 10.28 -12.08 -15.55
N GLY A 140 11.53 -11.85 -15.15
CA GLY A 140 12.61 -12.80 -15.32
C GLY A 140 12.27 -14.02 -14.49
N ASN A 141 11.55 -14.96 -15.09
CA ASN A 141 11.29 -16.29 -14.56
C ASN A 141 12.53 -16.86 -13.88
N LYS A 142 12.46 -17.04 -12.57
CA LYS A 142 12.93 -18.23 -11.85
C LYS A 142 11.96 -18.52 -10.71
#